data_AF-A0A9P5S7F7-F1
#
_entry.id   AF-A0A9P5S7F7-F1
#
_cell.length_a   1.000
_cell.length_b   1.000
_cell.length_c   1.000
_cell.angle_alpha   90.00
_cell.angle_beta   90.00
_cell.angle_gamma   90.00
#
_symmetry.space_group_name_H-M   'P 1'
#
loop_
_entity.id
_entity.type
_entity.pdbx_description
1 polymer ?
#
loop_
_entity_poly.entity_id
_entity_poly.type
_entity_poly.pdbx_seq_one_letter_code
_entity_poly.pdbx_strand_id
1 'polypeptide(L)'
;MSVPLYTYPCLTSTASGDILLLGISPAAEGTLNVHKLDLSNLDSPVATLYATQTFTEEWTSKGPTACFPYSGNAASIAFFAQFGSLSRFTNVRATSSIEPPIYYREVAFVSPKLFSFAGASGNFDFFHVYTNKTFPGTGSSWSGARFNATDSLYSFHSYFTSQYPSALPSVSVGTFSPGGTSGYSIVFDKAGAGMIFSTQLNQNSVLGDPNGSLITLAKTQDVDMSGIKLTDAAIPVTMNNVGYFLDKASDGTTIVYSINPSQSPKLQALSITSDVPIFSTVQSAAAVGSKIVIYSTSNTSAVFFNSLDTSAGTWTGPNLIRAAKPPGNNGGGDDGGSKVPLGAIIGGVVGGLVVIALIVFFVTRKRCNGYKPAAVSPPTNNTYQDPSKLENATTPPTAPPTQQVYPNEQQQQAYYQHQNQHQHLPPTSHYHMSQHNPTVYHTQQQQQQPYTYTPPTLFSQEQHLTAAPIIFQPQSTSGSSPTYTQAAYSPSTTAVSEYPQTPVTPTSQVAYSTPESQHLQTLHHVPPVPFIPNKPSNPQYFAPELTSTAISETMEPEVKSVVQPPSNPQFVPQSGSDYAQ
;
A
#
# COMPACT_ATOMS: atom_id res chain seq x y z
N MET A 1 -2.11 -12.78 -28.86
CA MET A 1 -1.28 -11.56 -28.98
C MET A 1 -0.18 -11.63 -27.95
N SER A 2 1.00 -11.06 -28.22
CA SER A 2 2.07 -10.96 -27.24
C SER A 2 1.63 -10.10 -26.05
N VAL A 3 2.06 -10.44 -24.84
CA VAL A 3 1.79 -9.61 -23.66
C VAL A 3 2.48 -8.26 -23.81
N PRO A 4 1.80 -7.13 -23.58
CA PRO A 4 2.40 -5.80 -23.71
C PRO A 4 3.48 -5.54 -22.66
N LEU A 5 4.47 -4.74 -23.05
CA LEU A 5 5.52 -4.22 -22.17
C LEU A 5 5.12 -2.84 -21.64
N TYR A 6 5.10 -2.70 -20.31
CA TYR A 6 4.87 -1.42 -19.63
C TYR A 6 6.03 -1.07 -18.72
N THR A 7 6.39 0.21 -18.66
CA THR A 7 7.42 0.73 -17.73
C THR A 7 6.94 0.69 -16.29
N TYR A 8 5.67 1.05 -16.07
CA TYR A 8 5.00 0.99 -14.77
C TYR A 8 3.71 0.18 -14.93
N PRO A 9 3.81 -1.16 -15.01
CA PRO A 9 2.65 -2.03 -15.06
C PRO A 9 1.94 -2.00 -13.71
N CYS A 10 0.64 -2.23 -13.71
CA CYS A 10 -0.07 -2.63 -12.51
C CYS A 10 -0.96 -3.84 -12.82
N LEU A 11 -1.00 -4.78 -11.87
CA LEU A 11 -1.80 -5.99 -11.93
C LEU A 11 -2.89 -5.93 -10.87
N THR A 12 -4.09 -6.38 -11.23
CA THR A 12 -5.17 -6.59 -10.27
C THR A 12 -6.02 -7.79 -10.66
N SER A 13 -6.63 -8.43 -9.67
CA SER A 13 -7.72 -9.37 -9.92
C SER A 13 -9.05 -8.63 -10.09
N THR A 14 -10.05 -9.34 -10.59
CA THR A 14 -11.46 -8.96 -10.51
C THR A 14 -12.16 -9.84 -9.48
N ALA A 15 -13.38 -9.48 -9.09
CA ALA A 15 -14.21 -10.31 -8.21
C ALA A 15 -14.47 -11.73 -8.77
N SER A 16 -14.41 -11.91 -10.09
CA SER A 16 -14.56 -13.21 -10.75
C SER A 16 -13.29 -14.07 -10.75
N GLY A 17 -12.16 -13.52 -10.30
CA GLY A 17 -10.84 -14.19 -10.33
C GLY A 17 -10.03 -13.93 -11.61
N ASP A 18 -10.61 -13.27 -12.62
CA ASP A 18 -9.84 -12.82 -13.79
C ASP A 18 -8.71 -11.87 -13.40
N ILE A 19 -7.59 -11.90 -14.13
CA ILE A 19 -6.46 -11.00 -13.93
C ILE A 19 -6.43 -9.95 -15.02
N LEU A 20 -6.26 -8.70 -14.59
CA LEU A 20 -6.10 -7.54 -15.46
C LEU A 20 -4.66 -7.03 -15.36
N LEU A 21 -4.06 -6.77 -16.52
CA LEU A 21 -2.82 -6.01 -16.66
C LEU A 21 -3.14 -4.64 -17.23
N LEU A 22 -2.82 -3.60 -16.47
CA LEU A 22 -3.07 -2.21 -16.84
C LEU A 22 -1.74 -1.48 -16.99
N GLY A 23 -1.66 -0.60 -17.98
CA GLY A 23 -0.49 0.24 -18.17
C GLY A 23 -0.59 1.17 -19.37
N ILE A 24 0.39 2.06 -19.43
CA ILE A 24 0.56 3.03 -20.53
C ILE A 24 1.88 2.66 -21.22
N SER A 25 1.80 2.34 -22.51
CA SER A 25 2.99 1.94 -23.27
C SER A 25 3.73 3.19 -23.74
N PRO A 26 5.08 3.22 -23.66
CA PRO A 26 5.86 4.30 -24.26
C PRO A 26 5.62 4.48 -25.78
N ALA A 27 5.19 3.41 -26.47
CA ALA A 27 4.84 3.46 -27.89
C ALA A 27 3.45 4.07 -28.17
N ALA A 28 2.62 4.22 -27.13
CA ALA A 28 1.26 4.76 -27.20
C ALA A 28 1.03 5.71 -26.01
N GLU A 29 1.91 6.71 -25.87
CA GLU A 29 1.81 7.71 -24.81
C GLU A 29 0.42 8.36 -24.79
N GLY A 30 -0.10 8.66 -23.60
CA GLY A 30 -1.46 9.18 -23.47
C GLY A 30 -2.57 8.14 -23.50
N THR A 31 -2.26 6.86 -23.73
CA THR A 31 -3.26 5.79 -23.84
C THR A 31 -3.11 4.76 -22.72
N LEU A 32 -4.11 4.71 -21.83
CA LEU A 32 -4.26 3.66 -20.84
C LEU A 32 -4.89 2.44 -21.51
N ASN A 33 -4.20 1.30 -21.41
CA ASN A 33 -4.69 0.02 -21.91
C ASN A 33 -4.91 -0.96 -20.76
N VAL A 34 -6.00 -1.72 -20.86
CA VAL A 34 -6.37 -2.78 -19.92
C VAL A 34 -6.43 -4.07 -20.69
N HIS A 35 -5.66 -5.06 -20.28
CA HIS A 35 -5.66 -6.40 -20.87
C HIS A 35 -6.18 -7.41 -19.86
N LYS A 36 -7.08 -8.28 -20.29
CA LYS A 36 -7.42 -9.49 -19.54
C LYS A 36 -6.39 -10.57 -19.87
N LEU A 37 -5.85 -11.21 -18.84
CA LEU A 37 -4.82 -12.23 -18.96
C LEU A 37 -5.42 -13.62 -18.81
N ASP A 38 -5.10 -14.51 -19.74
CA ASP A 38 -5.22 -15.95 -19.56
C ASP A 38 -3.86 -16.50 -19.12
N LEU A 39 -3.84 -17.01 -17.89
CA LEU A 39 -2.66 -17.56 -17.22
C LEU A 39 -2.80 -19.08 -16.98
N SER A 40 -3.66 -19.75 -17.74
CA SER A 40 -3.76 -21.22 -17.72
C SER A 40 -2.43 -21.89 -18.09
N ASN A 41 -1.60 -21.22 -18.90
CA ASN A 41 -0.23 -21.59 -19.18
C ASN A 41 0.72 -20.39 -18.93
N LEU A 42 1.49 -20.43 -17.84
CA LEU A 42 2.43 -19.36 -17.47
C LEU A 42 3.64 -19.24 -18.41
N ASP A 43 3.96 -20.29 -19.18
CA ASP A 43 5.04 -20.26 -20.18
C ASP A 43 4.60 -19.60 -21.50
N SER A 44 3.29 -19.49 -21.72
CA SER A 44 2.70 -18.86 -22.91
C SER A 44 1.43 -18.07 -22.55
N PRO A 45 1.55 -17.02 -21.72
CA PRO A 45 0.41 -16.23 -21.29
C PRO A 45 -0.23 -15.49 -22.48
N VAL A 46 -1.55 -15.40 -22.48
CA VAL A 46 -2.29 -14.67 -23.52
C VAL A 46 -2.88 -13.40 -22.93
N ALA A 47 -2.52 -12.25 -23.52
CA ALA A 47 -3.16 -10.98 -23.21
C ALA A 47 -4.20 -10.62 -24.28
N THR A 48 -5.42 -10.34 -23.85
CA THR A 48 -6.50 -9.86 -24.71
C THR A 48 -6.85 -8.43 -24.29
N LEU A 49 -6.83 -7.49 -25.24
CA LEU A 49 -7.24 -6.12 -24.97
C LEU A 49 -8.70 -6.13 -24.50
N TYR A 50 -8.91 -5.62 -23.29
CA TYR A 50 -10.21 -5.58 -22.64
C TYR A 50 -10.84 -4.19 -22.73
N ALA A 51 -10.06 -3.14 -22.47
CA ALA A 51 -10.50 -1.75 -22.57
C ALA A 51 -9.32 -0.84 -22.92
N THR A 52 -9.61 0.31 -23.54
CA THR A 52 -8.60 1.31 -23.88
C THR A 52 -9.19 2.71 -23.74
N GLN A 53 -8.35 3.68 -23.41
CA GLN A 53 -8.74 5.06 -23.28
C GLN A 53 -7.56 6.00 -23.56
N THR A 54 -7.78 7.01 -24.39
CA THR A 54 -6.77 8.00 -24.75
C THR A 54 -7.10 9.37 -24.19
N PHE A 55 -6.24 9.87 -23.32
CA PHE A 55 -6.18 11.25 -22.82
C PHE A 55 -4.71 11.66 -22.78
N THR A 56 -4.24 12.29 -23.85
CA THR A 56 -2.80 12.54 -24.10
C THR A 56 -2.12 13.41 -23.05
N GLU A 57 -2.88 14.27 -22.38
CA GLU A 57 -2.37 15.17 -21.35
C GLU A 57 -2.49 14.58 -19.94
N GLU A 58 -3.22 13.48 -19.78
CA GLU A 58 -3.57 12.92 -18.47
C GLU A 58 -2.79 11.65 -18.14
N TRP A 59 -2.38 10.90 -19.15
CA TRP A 59 -1.68 9.63 -19.00
C TRP A 59 -0.25 9.69 -19.52
N THR A 60 0.70 9.22 -18.72
CA THR A 60 2.10 9.09 -19.14
C THR A 60 2.68 7.70 -18.87
N SER A 61 3.52 7.18 -19.75
CA SER A 61 4.24 5.93 -19.52
C SER A 61 5.34 6.04 -18.45
N LYS A 62 5.62 7.26 -17.96
CA LYS A 62 6.71 7.55 -17.01
C LYS A 62 6.26 7.65 -15.56
N GLY A 63 4.95 7.65 -15.31
CA GLY A 63 4.39 7.75 -13.96
C GLY A 63 4.22 6.36 -13.32
N PRO A 64 4.64 6.16 -12.05
CA PRO A 64 4.31 4.95 -11.31
C PRO A 64 2.80 4.73 -11.26
N THR A 65 2.37 3.46 -11.24
CA THR A 65 0.95 3.10 -11.25
C THR A 65 0.62 2.12 -10.13
N ALA A 66 -0.64 2.09 -9.71
CA ALA A 66 -1.22 1.03 -8.91
C ALA A 66 -2.63 0.74 -9.41
N CYS A 67 -3.07 -0.49 -9.23
CA CYS A 67 -4.47 -0.85 -9.44
C CYS A 67 -4.94 -1.78 -8.34
N PHE A 68 -6.24 -1.70 -8.08
CA PHE A 68 -6.88 -2.43 -6.98
C PHE A 68 -8.16 -3.08 -7.47
N PRO A 69 -8.48 -4.29 -6.98
CA PRO A 69 -9.72 -4.94 -7.32
C PRO A 69 -10.84 -4.15 -6.66
N TYR A 70 -11.95 -3.99 -7.39
CA TYR A 70 -13.14 -3.49 -6.73
C TYR A 70 -13.76 -4.61 -5.89
N SER A 71 -13.94 -4.40 -4.59
CA SER A 71 -14.38 -5.44 -3.65
C SER A 71 -15.85 -5.31 -3.19
N GLY A 72 -16.55 -4.25 -3.63
CA GLY A 72 -17.97 -4.05 -3.40
C GLY A 72 -18.88 -4.61 -4.51
N ASN A 73 -20.18 -4.31 -4.41
CA ASN A 73 -21.22 -4.78 -5.36
C ASN A 73 -21.42 -3.83 -6.55
N ALA A 74 -20.35 -3.24 -7.09
CA ALA A 74 -20.46 -2.22 -8.14
C ALA A 74 -20.18 -2.76 -9.54
N ALA A 75 -20.54 -1.97 -10.55
CA ALA A 75 -20.28 -2.27 -11.96
C ALA A 75 -18.79 -2.10 -12.35
N SER A 76 -17.96 -1.48 -11.51
CA SER A 76 -16.52 -1.40 -11.74
C SER A 76 -15.84 -2.67 -11.27
N ILE A 77 -14.85 -3.11 -12.05
CA ILE A 77 -14.08 -4.33 -11.77
C ILE A 77 -12.69 -4.03 -11.23
N ALA A 78 -12.18 -2.83 -11.49
CA ALA A 78 -10.89 -2.37 -11.03
C ALA A 78 -10.84 -0.84 -10.92
N PHE A 79 -9.98 -0.38 -10.02
CA PHE A 79 -9.57 1.01 -9.87
C PHE A 79 -8.11 1.15 -10.33
N PHE A 80 -7.80 2.19 -11.10
CA PHE A 80 -6.46 2.51 -11.57
C PHE A 80 -6.03 3.89 -11.06
N ALA A 81 -4.80 3.98 -10.56
CA ALA A 81 -4.18 5.24 -10.16
C ALA A 81 -2.78 5.38 -10.77
N GLN A 82 -2.49 6.56 -11.31
CA GLN A 82 -1.16 6.99 -11.71
C GLN A 82 -0.66 8.08 -10.73
N PHE A 83 0.56 7.89 -10.25
CA PHE A 83 1.23 8.74 -9.27
C PHE A 83 2.18 9.71 -9.97
N GLY A 84 2.40 10.88 -9.37
CA GLY A 84 3.18 11.96 -9.95
C GLY A 84 2.90 13.29 -9.24
N SER A 85 3.28 14.42 -9.86
CA SER A 85 2.96 15.76 -9.34
C SER A 85 1.46 16.03 -9.24
N LEU A 86 0.67 15.36 -10.09
CA LEU A 86 -0.78 15.31 -10.04
C LEU A 86 -1.20 13.85 -10.15
N SER A 87 -1.67 13.26 -9.04
CA SER A 87 -2.16 11.89 -9.09
C SER A 87 -3.50 11.83 -9.84
N ARG A 88 -3.56 10.95 -10.82
CA ARG A 88 -4.74 10.71 -11.67
C ARG A 88 -5.33 9.35 -11.35
N PHE A 89 -6.65 9.25 -11.42
CA PHE A 89 -7.33 8.01 -11.15
C PHE A 89 -8.57 7.82 -12.01
N THR A 90 -8.92 6.57 -12.27
CA THR A 90 -10.08 6.18 -13.07
C THR A 90 -10.61 4.81 -12.65
N ASN A 91 -11.89 4.58 -12.91
CA ASN A 91 -12.53 3.28 -12.79
C ASN A 91 -12.52 2.54 -14.13
N VAL A 92 -12.26 1.24 -14.06
CA VAL A 92 -12.46 0.30 -15.19
C VAL A 92 -13.76 -0.45 -14.96
N ARG A 93 -14.67 -0.38 -15.94
CA ARG A 93 -16.01 -0.96 -15.89
C ARG A 93 -16.05 -2.41 -16.37
N ALA A 94 -17.02 -3.17 -15.87
CA ALA A 94 -17.37 -4.50 -16.39
C ALA A 94 -17.85 -4.47 -17.85
N THR A 95 -18.25 -3.30 -18.35
CA THR A 95 -18.70 -3.08 -19.74
C THR A 95 -17.54 -2.76 -20.69
N SER A 96 -16.30 -3.13 -20.34
CA SER A 96 -15.11 -2.83 -21.14
C SER A 96 -14.87 -1.34 -21.43
N SER A 97 -15.37 -0.45 -20.56
CA SER A 97 -15.14 1.00 -20.65
C SER A 97 -14.27 1.51 -19.49
N ILE A 98 -13.60 2.63 -19.71
CA ILE A 98 -12.77 3.33 -18.72
C ILE A 98 -13.34 4.73 -18.54
N GLU A 99 -13.52 5.16 -17.30
CA GLU A 99 -14.03 6.51 -17.00
C GLU A 99 -12.99 7.60 -17.28
N PRO A 100 -13.37 8.84 -17.61
CA PRO A 100 -12.41 9.92 -17.71
C PRO A 100 -11.55 10.03 -16.44
N PRO A 101 -10.24 10.31 -16.55
CA PRO A 101 -9.39 10.51 -15.39
C PRO A 101 -9.89 11.68 -14.55
N ILE A 102 -9.77 11.53 -13.24
CA ILE A 102 -10.01 12.59 -12.28
C ILE A 102 -8.82 12.74 -11.34
N TYR A 103 -8.80 13.84 -10.58
CA TYR A 103 -7.68 14.19 -9.72
C TYR A 103 -8.09 15.14 -8.59
N TYR A 104 -7.24 15.24 -7.58
CA TYR A 104 -7.38 16.25 -6.53
C TYR A 104 -6.49 17.46 -6.87
N ARG A 105 -7.08 18.66 -6.96
CA ARG A 105 -6.39 19.88 -7.45
C ARG A 105 -5.16 20.29 -6.63
N GLU A 106 -5.06 19.87 -5.38
CA GLU A 106 -4.00 20.32 -4.47
C GLU A 106 -3.21 19.18 -3.83
N VAL A 107 -3.54 17.93 -4.19
CA VAL A 107 -3.08 16.76 -3.45
C VAL A 107 -2.66 15.70 -4.45
N ALA A 108 -1.41 15.28 -4.33
CA ALA A 108 -0.90 14.13 -5.02
C ALA A 108 -0.47 13.07 -4.02
N PHE A 109 -0.64 11.83 -4.42
CA PHE A 109 -0.13 10.67 -3.72
C PHE A 109 1.33 10.45 -4.12
N VAL A 110 2.17 10.19 -3.12
CA VAL A 110 3.63 10.17 -3.33
C VAL A 110 4.09 8.91 -4.03
N SER A 111 3.50 7.76 -3.70
CA SER A 111 3.99 6.47 -4.16
C SER A 111 2.91 5.40 -4.11
N PRO A 112 2.86 4.47 -5.09
CA PRO A 112 2.00 3.29 -5.01
C PRO A 112 2.30 2.41 -3.80
N LYS A 113 3.53 2.44 -3.27
CA LYS A 113 3.94 1.71 -2.04
C LYS A 113 3.33 2.28 -0.76
N LEU A 114 2.86 3.52 -0.82
CA LEU A 114 2.27 4.26 0.29
C LEU A 114 0.76 4.45 0.11
N PHE A 115 0.13 3.53 -0.63
CA PHE A 115 -1.28 3.55 -0.98
C PHE A 115 -1.91 2.22 -0.55
N SER A 116 -2.37 2.16 0.70
CA SER A 116 -2.86 0.93 1.33
C SER A 116 -4.37 0.81 1.25
N PHE A 117 -4.88 -0.32 0.75
CA PHE A 117 -6.31 -0.60 0.73
C PHE A 117 -6.83 -0.93 2.14
N ALA A 118 -7.70 -0.08 2.68
CA ALA A 118 -8.19 -0.18 4.05
C ALA A 118 -9.50 -0.97 4.18
N GLY A 119 -10.19 -1.21 3.06
CA GLY A 119 -11.44 -1.97 2.99
C GLY A 119 -12.46 -1.32 2.05
N ALA A 120 -13.65 -1.89 1.98
CA ALA A 120 -14.73 -1.40 1.13
C ALA A 120 -16.08 -1.44 1.83
N SER A 121 -17.00 -0.60 1.34
CA SER A 121 -18.38 -0.57 1.80
C SER A 121 -19.30 -0.06 0.71
N GLY A 122 -20.27 -0.90 0.31
CA GLY A 122 -21.23 -0.55 -0.74
C GLY A 122 -20.53 -0.31 -2.07
N ASN A 123 -20.59 0.94 -2.56
CA ASN A 123 -19.95 1.40 -3.80
C ASN A 123 -18.64 2.17 -3.55
N PHE A 124 -18.07 2.08 -2.35
CA PHE A 124 -16.86 2.80 -1.97
C PHE A 124 -15.72 1.88 -1.57
N ASP A 125 -14.55 2.12 -2.13
CA ASP A 125 -13.28 1.59 -1.66
C ASP A 125 -12.56 2.67 -0.85
N PHE A 126 -11.95 2.27 0.26
CA PHE A 126 -11.26 3.16 1.18
C PHE A 126 -9.78 2.82 1.23
N PHE A 127 -8.95 3.85 1.27
CA PHE A 127 -7.51 3.72 1.24
C PHE A 127 -6.88 4.63 2.29
N HIS A 128 -5.83 4.14 2.94
CA HIS A 128 -4.95 4.95 3.76
C HIS A 128 -3.70 5.29 2.94
N VAL A 129 -3.48 6.58 2.72
CA VAL A 129 -2.58 7.07 1.67
C VAL A 129 -1.64 8.14 2.20
N TYR A 130 -0.42 8.16 1.68
CA TYR A 130 0.56 9.22 1.94
C TYR A 130 0.57 10.25 0.81
N THR A 131 0.43 11.53 1.16
CA THR A 131 0.34 12.63 0.21
C THR A 131 1.61 13.48 0.20
N ASN A 132 1.74 14.32 -0.83
CA ASN A 132 2.84 15.29 -0.96
C ASN A 132 2.60 16.58 -0.13
N LYS A 133 1.49 16.67 0.61
CA LYS A 133 1.09 17.88 1.33
C LYS A 133 0.85 17.54 2.80
N THR A 134 1.65 18.16 3.66
CA THR A 134 1.40 18.13 5.11
C THR A 134 0.25 19.08 5.43
N PHE A 135 -0.81 18.56 6.03
CA PHE A 135 -1.96 19.36 6.41
C PHE A 135 -1.66 20.17 7.68
N PRO A 136 -1.79 21.51 7.67
CA PRO A 136 -1.40 22.34 8.83
C PRO A 136 -2.16 22.00 10.12
N GLY A 137 -3.43 21.59 10.02
CA GLY A 137 -4.24 21.26 11.19
C GLY A 137 -3.81 19.98 11.92
N THR A 138 -3.12 19.08 11.24
CA THR A 138 -2.74 17.76 11.79
C THR A 138 -1.22 17.56 11.84
N GLY A 139 -0.47 18.37 11.11
CA GLY A 139 0.98 18.22 10.95
C GLY A 139 1.40 16.95 10.20
N SER A 140 0.46 16.28 9.52
CA SER A 140 0.70 15.00 8.86
C SER A 140 0.41 15.04 7.36
N SER A 141 1.15 14.23 6.62
CA SER A 141 0.94 13.94 5.20
C SER A 141 0.10 12.67 4.97
N TRP A 142 -0.35 12.00 6.04
CA TRP A 142 -1.26 10.86 5.94
C TRP A 142 -2.71 11.31 5.82
N SER A 143 -3.45 10.63 4.94
CA SER A 143 -4.84 10.92 4.64
C SER A 143 -5.64 9.64 4.43
N GLY A 144 -6.94 9.69 4.69
CA GLY A 144 -7.88 8.70 4.16
C GLY A 144 -8.36 9.14 2.77
N ALA A 145 -8.46 8.21 1.83
CA ALA A 145 -9.08 8.43 0.53
C ALA A 145 -10.25 7.45 0.35
N ARG A 146 -11.30 7.91 -0.32
CA ARG A 146 -12.47 7.12 -0.66
C ARG A 146 -12.72 7.26 -2.16
N PHE A 147 -12.77 6.13 -2.86
CA PHE A 147 -13.09 6.10 -4.28
C PHE A 147 -14.44 5.45 -4.49
N ASN A 148 -15.29 6.11 -5.28
CA ASN A 148 -16.60 5.59 -5.63
C ASN A 148 -16.49 4.83 -6.94
N ALA A 149 -16.84 3.54 -6.90
CA ALA A 149 -16.82 2.70 -8.09
C ALA A 149 -17.96 2.98 -9.05
N THR A 150 -19.09 3.54 -8.61
CA THR A 150 -20.23 3.82 -9.48
C THR A 150 -20.10 5.16 -10.19
N ASP A 151 -19.39 6.11 -9.60
CA ASP A 151 -19.10 7.39 -10.24
C ASP A 151 -17.88 8.01 -9.56
N SER A 152 -16.77 8.05 -10.30
CA SER A 152 -15.50 8.56 -9.80
C SER A 152 -15.59 10.00 -9.28
N LEU A 153 -16.53 10.84 -9.76
CA LEU A 153 -16.70 12.23 -9.32
C LEU A 153 -17.04 12.38 -7.83
N TYR A 154 -17.59 11.34 -7.20
CA TYR A 154 -17.89 11.31 -5.76
C TYR A 154 -16.75 10.75 -4.90
N SER A 155 -15.56 10.59 -5.49
CA SER A 155 -14.33 10.24 -4.79
C SER A 155 -13.76 11.48 -4.10
N PHE A 156 -13.30 11.32 -2.86
CA PHE A 156 -12.64 12.39 -2.12
C PHE A 156 -11.63 11.86 -1.12
N HIS A 157 -10.84 12.75 -0.54
CA HIS A 157 -9.89 12.43 0.51
C HIS A 157 -10.07 13.38 1.70
N SER A 158 -9.60 12.95 2.87
CA SER A 158 -9.64 13.72 4.11
C SER A 158 -8.33 13.53 4.88
N TYR A 159 -7.74 14.64 5.32
CA TYR A 159 -6.52 14.63 6.13
C TYR A 159 -6.76 14.23 7.59
N PHE A 160 -8.02 14.21 8.01
CA PHE A 160 -8.37 13.87 9.38
C PHE A 160 -8.38 12.35 9.54
N THR A 161 -7.33 11.86 10.18
CA THR A 161 -7.28 10.52 10.76
C THR A 161 -7.11 10.65 12.26
N SER A 162 -7.58 9.69 13.04
CA SER A 162 -7.47 9.76 14.51
C SER A 162 -6.06 9.52 15.04
N GLN A 163 -5.16 8.96 14.22
CA GLN A 163 -3.76 8.69 14.53
C GLN A 163 -2.92 8.84 13.26
N TYR A 164 -1.71 9.36 13.38
CA TYR A 164 -0.83 9.59 12.23
C TYR A 164 0.42 8.71 12.32
N PRO A 165 0.71 7.90 11.29
CA PRO A 165 1.96 7.14 11.21
C PRO A 165 3.20 8.02 11.05
N SER A 166 4.36 7.36 10.95
CA SER A 166 5.66 8.01 10.71
C SER A 166 5.63 8.95 9.49
N ALA A 167 6.29 10.10 9.62
CA ALA A 167 6.47 11.09 8.55
C ALA A 167 7.53 10.68 7.51
N LEU A 168 8.29 9.60 7.77
CA LEU A 168 9.29 9.07 6.83
C LEU A 168 8.96 7.61 6.47
N PRO A 169 7.80 7.34 5.85
CA PRO A 169 7.43 5.98 5.50
C PRO A 169 8.27 5.46 4.32
N SER A 170 8.46 4.15 4.29
CA SER A 170 9.09 3.42 3.17
C SER A 170 8.03 2.62 2.39
N VAL A 171 7.22 1.81 3.09
CA VAL A 171 6.17 0.99 2.50
C VAL A 171 4.98 0.85 3.44
N SER A 172 3.79 0.68 2.88
CA SER A 172 2.57 0.38 3.62
C SER A 172 1.79 -0.73 2.95
N VAL A 173 1.11 -1.57 3.74
CA VAL A 173 0.16 -2.54 3.22
C VAL A 173 -1.14 -2.46 4.03
N GLY A 174 -2.25 -2.66 3.33
CA GLY A 174 -3.56 -2.81 3.95
C GLY A 174 -3.89 -4.27 4.20
N THR A 175 -4.82 -4.50 5.12
CA THR A 175 -5.55 -5.76 5.26
C THR A 175 -7.00 -5.43 5.56
N PHE A 176 -7.91 -6.29 5.16
CA PHE A 176 -9.34 -6.09 5.36
C PHE A 176 -10.05 -7.43 5.48
N SER A 177 -11.13 -7.44 6.24
CA SER A 177 -12.06 -8.57 6.19
C SER A 177 -13.00 -8.36 5.00
N PRO A 178 -13.16 -9.35 4.08
CA PRO A 178 -14.07 -9.23 2.96
C PRO A 178 -15.49 -8.83 3.39
N GLY A 179 -16.03 -7.77 2.78
CA GLY A 179 -17.33 -7.18 3.16
C GLY A 179 -17.35 -6.42 4.50
N GLY A 180 -16.21 -6.33 5.18
CA GLY A 180 -16.07 -5.65 6.47
C GLY A 180 -15.72 -4.17 6.33
N THR A 181 -16.17 -3.38 7.29
CA THR A 181 -15.83 -1.95 7.43
C THR A 181 -14.60 -1.72 8.31
N SER A 182 -13.80 -2.76 8.49
CA SER A 182 -12.66 -2.78 9.39
C SER A 182 -11.53 -3.60 8.80
N GLY A 183 -10.31 -3.24 9.19
CA GLY A 183 -9.11 -3.91 8.76
C GLY A 183 -7.91 -3.39 9.52
N TYR A 184 -6.75 -3.43 8.87
CA TYR A 184 -5.54 -2.83 9.41
C TYR A 184 -4.77 -2.11 8.31
N SER A 185 -4.14 -1.00 8.68
CA SER A 185 -3.06 -0.41 7.93
C SER A 185 -1.75 -0.70 8.65
N ILE A 186 -0.80 -1.28 7.95
CA ILE A 186 0.55 -1.51 8.47
C ILE A 186 1.51 -0.58 7.72
N VAL A 187 2.26 0.23 8.46
CA VAL A 187 3.19 1.21 7.90
C VAL A 187 4.59 0.92 8.40
N PHE A 188 5.54 0.78 7.48
CA PHE A 188 6.96 0.63 7.77
C PHE A 188 7.69 1.92 7.40
N ASP A 189 8.57 2.37 8.28
CA ASP A 189 9.37 3.57 8.07
C ASP A 189 10.76 3.26 7.47
N LYS A 190 11.46 4.32 7.07
CA LYS A 190 12.82 4.23 6.53
C LYS A 190 13.87 3.77 7.56
N ALA A 191 13.56 3.83 8.86
CA ALA A 191 14.43 3.28 9.90
C ALA A 191 14.26 1.75 10.04
N GLY A 192 13.25 1.17 9.38
CA GLY A 192 12.95 -0.25 9.40
C GLY A 192 11.99 -0.66 10.53
N ALA A 193 11.39 0.29 11.24
CA ALA A 193 10.35 0.01 12.21
C ALA A 193 8.98 -0.08 11.52
N GLY A 194 8.10 -0.94 12.04
CA GLY A 194 6.72 -1.07 11.56
C GLY A 194 5.71 -0.74 12.65
N MET A 195 4.57 -0.17 12.26
CA MET A 195 3.42 0.06 13.15
C MET A 195 2.14 -0.48 12.52
N ILE A 196 1.28 -1.05 13.36
CA ILE A 196 -0.03 -1.56 12.98
C ILE A 196 -1.12 -0.62 13.54
N PHE A 197 -2.01 -0.19 12.66
CA PHE A 197 -3.19 0.59 12.98
C PHE A 197 -4.43 -0.21 12.62
N SER A 198 -5.36 -0.42 13.56
CA SER A 198 -6.69 -0.89 13.19
C SER A 198 -7.41 0.22 12.44
N THR A 199 -8.01 -0.11 11.29
CA THR A 199 -8.78 0.81 10.48
C THR A 199 -10.28 0.60 10.74
N GLN A 200 -11.01 1.69 10.90
CA GLN A 200 -12.47 1.68 10.89
C GLN A 200 -12.95 2.70 9.84
N LEU A 201 -13.77 2.21 8.91
CA LEU A 201 -14.30 3.04 7.83
C LEU A 201 -15.49 3.86 8.31
N ASN A 202 -15.51 5.16 7.99
CA ASN A 202 -16.65 6.01 8.27
C ASN A 202 -17.55 6.13 7.03
N GLN A 203 -18.55 5.26 6.95
CA GLN A 203 -19.51 5.26 5.83
C GLN A 203 -20.34 6.54 5.75
N ASN A 204 -20.56 7.20 6.87
CA ASN A 204 -21.41 8.38 6.97
C ASN A 204 -20.66 9.69 6.65
N SER A 205 -19.38 9.60 6.29
CA SER A 205 -18.61 10.77 5.89
C SER A 205 -19.24 11.39 4.63
N VAL A 206 -19.76 12.60 4.80
CA VAL A 206 -20.42 13.38 3.75
C VAL A 206 -19.36 14.06 2.91
N LEU A 207 -19.55 14.05 1.59
CA LEU A 207 -18.69 14.80 0.67
C LEU A 207 -18.70 16.27 1.08
N GLY A 208 -17.52 16.83 1.34
CA GLY A 208 -17.37 18.24 1.70
C GLY A 208 -17.48 18.54 3.19
N ASP A 209 -17.61 17.55 4.08
CA ASP A 209 -17.31 17.77 5.50
C ASP A 209 -15.78 17.86 5.66
N PRO A 210 -15.21 19.07 5.87
CA PRO A 210 -13.77 19.23 5.95
C PRO A 210 -13.17 18.50 7.16
N ASN A 211 -13.97 18.24 8.21
CA ASN A 211 -13.52 17.63 9.46
C ASN A 211 -13.90 16.14 9.56
N GLY A 212 -14.66 15.64 8.58
CA GLY A 212 -15.08 14.25 8.54
C GLY A 212 -13.90 13.32 8.30
N SER A 213 -13.56 12.49 9.28
CA SER A 213 -12.59 11.43 9.08
C SER A 213 -13.20 10.33 8.20
N LEU A 214 -12.55 10.02 7.08
CA LEU A 214 -12.92 8.90 6.21
C LEU A 214 -12.53 7.55 6.82
N ILE A 215 -11.38 7.52 7.48
CA ILE A 215 -10.80 6.34 8.11
C ILE A 215 -10.31 6.74 9.49
N THR A 216 -10.86 6.09 10.50
CA THR A 216 -10.37 6.16 11.88
C THR A 216 -9.27 5.12 12.04
N LEU A 217 -8.12 5.57 12.53
CA LEU A 217 -6.96 4.76 12.84
C LEU A 217 -6.81 4.67 14.36
N ALA A 218 -6.83 3.47 14.91
CA ALA A 218 -6.42 3.25 16.30
C ALA A 218 -5.05 2.57 16.29
N LYS A 219 -4.06 3.13 17.00
CA LYS A 219 -2.76 2.44 17.14
C LYS A 219 -3.01 1.16 17.91
N THR A 220 -2.60 0.04 17.33
CA THR A 220 -2.80 -1.28 17.97
C THR A 220 -1.50 -1.80 18.58
N GLN A 221 -0.39 -1.77 17.83
CA GLN A 221 0.89 -2.34 18.28
C GLN A 221 2.02 -2.02 17.29
N ASP A 222 3.27 -2.11 17.74
CA ASP A 222 4.43 -2.09 16.88
C ASP A 222 4.61 -3.47 16.21
N VAL A 223 5.16 -3.50 14.99
CA VAL A 223 5.43 -4.75 14.27
C VAL A 223 6.67 -5.42 14.87
N ASP A 224 6.58 -6.69 15.21
CA ASP A 224 7.77 -7.49 15.51
C ASP A 224 8.48 -7.82 14.18
N MET A 225 9.55 -7.09 13.91
CA MET A 225 10.34 -7.24 12.69
C MET A 225 11.13 -8.55 12.62
N SER A 226 11.37 -9.24 13.76
CA SER A 226 12.12 -10.51 13.77
C SER A 226 13.47 -10.48 13.04
N GLY A 227 14.15 -9.34 13.06
CA GLY A 227 15.42 -9.12 12.34
C GLY A 227 15.27 -8.94 10.83
N ILE A 228 14.05 -8.97 10.29
CA ILE A 228 13.77 -8.68 8.88
C ILE A 228 13.91 -7.18 8.65
N LYS A 229 14.59 -6.82 7.56
CA LYS A 229 14.66 -5.44 7.06
C LYS A 229 14.09 -5.43 5.65
N LEU A 230 12.97 -4.73 5.47
CA LEU A 230 12.39 -4.52 4.15
C LEU A 230 13.29 -3.57 3.35
N THR A 231 13.51 -3.87 2.07
CA THR A 231 14.20 -2.95 1.18
C THR A 231 13.25 -1.89 0.62
N ASP A 232 13.78 -0.78 0.13
CA ASP A 232 12.98 0.24 -0.57
C ASP A 232 12.36 -0.29 -1.87
N ALA A 233 12.77 -1.48 -2.35
CA ALA A 233 12.19 -2.14 -3.51
C ALA A 233 10.91 -2.92 -3.17
N ALA A 234 10.62 -3.18 -1.89
CA ALA A 234 9.50 -4.00 -1.45
C ALA A 234 8.16 -3.58 -2.08
N ILE A 235 7.38 -4.58 -2.51
CA ILE A 235 6.09 -4.40 -3.16
C ILE A 235 5.00 -4.94 -2.23
N PRO A 236 4.12 -4.07 -1.72
CA PRO A 236 3.02 -4.50 -0.87
C PRO A 236 1.93 -5.17 -1.72
N VAL A 237 1.40 -6.27 -1.21
CA VAL A 237 0.25 -6.98 -1.79
C VAL A 237 -0.78 -7.20 -0.69
N THR A 238 -1.97 -6.65 -0.89
CA THR A 238 -3.09 -6.86 0.03
C THR A 238 -3.84 -8.13 -0.36
N MET A 239 -3.98 -9.08 0.56
CA MET A 239 -4.73 -10.32 0.35
C MET A 239 -5.63 -10.60 1.56
N ASN A 240 -6.84 -10.02 1.54
CA ASN A 240 -7.81 -10.12 2.63
C ASN A 240 -7.17 -9.71 3.97
N ASN A 241 -7.23 -10.59 4.97
CA ASN A 241 -6.70 -10.36 6.32
C ASN A 241 -5.16 -10.47 6.42
N VAL A 242 -4.46 -10.76 5.32
CA VAL A 242 -3.00 -10.93 5.30
C VAL A 242 -2.37 -9.93 4.35
N GLY A 243 -1.40 -9.18 4.86
CA GLY A 243 -0.53 -8.33 4.05
C GLY A 243 0.71 -9.11 3.64
N TYR A 244 1.08 -9.05 2.37
CA TYR A 244 2.30 -9.65 1.86
C TYR A 244 3.25 -8.57 1.35
N PHE A 245 4.55 -8.88 1.39
CA PHE A 245 5.61 -8.06 0.80
C PHE A 245 6.48 -8.93 -0.09
N LEU A 246 6.60 -8.57 -1.36
CA LEU A 246 7.59 -9.16 -2.26
C LEU A 246 8.81 -8.26 -2.24
N ASP A 247 9.94 -8.79 -1.82
CA ASP A 247 11.15 -8.02 -1.59
C ASP A 247 12.37 -8.65 -2.25
N LYS A 248 13.42 -7.84 -2.42
CA LYS A 248 14.67 -8.28 -3.03
C LYS A 248 15.58 -8.88 -1.97
N ALA A 249 15.85 -10.18 -2.10
CA ALA A 249 16.85 -10.86 -1.28
C ALA A 249 18.27 -10.41 -1.65
N SER A 250 19.25 -10.70 -0.79
CA SER A 250 20.66 -10.34 -1.01
C SER A 250 21.29 -11.02 -2.23
N ASP A 251 20.79 -12.19 -2.61
CA ASP A 251 21.18 -12.92 -3.83
C ASP A 251 20.43 -12.44 -5.10
N GLY A 252 19.55 -11.44 -4.96
CA GLY A 252 18.75 -10.89 -6.06
C GLY A 252 17.47 -11.67 -6.36
N THR A 253 17.17 -12.75 -5.63
CA THR A 253 15.89 -13.48 -5.76
C THR A 253 14.75 -12.73 -5.07
N THR A 254 13.52 -13.16 -5.35
CA THR A 254 12.32 -12.68 -4.66
C THR A 254 12.11 -13.44 -3.35
N ILE A 255 12.16 -12.72 -2.22
CA ILE A 255 11.71 -13.22 -0.91
C ILE A 255 10.31 -12.68 -0.62
N VAL A 256 9.48 -13.47 0.05
CA VAL A 256 8.12 -13.08 0.41
C VAL A 256 7.97 -13.06 1.92
N TYR A 257 7.51 -11.92 2.43
CA TYR A 257 7.13 -11.76 3.83
C TYR A 257 5.61 -11.66 3.95
N SER A 258 5.08 -12.04 5.11
CA SER A 258 3.65 -11.93 5.43
C SER A 258 3.44 -11.39 6.83
N ILE A 259 2.33 -10.69 7.02
CA ILE A 259 1.84 -10.21 8.31
C ILE A 259 0.33 -10.35 8.36
N ASN A 260 -0.19 -10.94 9.45
CA ASN A 260 -1.62 -11.02 9.72
C ASN A 260 -1.89 -10.39 11.10
N PRO A 261 -2.19 -9.09 11.15
CA PRO A 261 -2.33 -8.36 12.41
C PRO A 261 -3.40 -8.92 13.35
N SER A 262 -4.42 -9.60 12.82
CA SER A 262 -5.47 -10.24 13.62
C SER A 262 -4.98 -11.47 14.40
N GLN A 263 -3.86 -12.06 13.98
CA GLN A 263 -3.27 -13.25 14.59
C GLN A 263 -1.95 -12.96 15.30
N SER A 264 -1.10 -12.10 14.74
CA SER A 264 0.22 -11.78 15.28
C SER A 264 0.74 -10.43 14.76
N PRO A 265 1.44 -9.64 15.59
CA PRO A 265 2.18 -8.46 15.12
C PRO A 265 3.45 -8.80 14.33
N LYS A 266 3.81 -10.08 14.22
CA LYS A 266 5.10 -10.52 13.69
C LYS A 266 5.13 -10.51 12.18
N LEU A 267 6.10 -9.81 11.60
CA LEU A 267 6.46 -9.97 10.18
C LEU A 267 7.26 -11.26 10.03
N GLN A 268 6.83 -12.14 9.12
CA GLN A 268 7.43 -13.46 8.96
C GLN A 268 7.79 -13.72 7.49
N ALA A 269 8.97 -14.29 7.26
CA ALA A 269 9.31 -14.84 5.96
C ALA A 269 8.46 -16.08 5.67
N LEU A 270 7.85 -16.13 4.49
CA LEU A 270 7.10 -17.30 4.05
C LEU A 270 8.09 -18.44 3.76
N SER A 271 7.79 -19.64 4.26
CA SER A 271 8.61 -20.83 4.01
C SER A 271 8.36 -21.31 2.58
N ILE A 272 9.27 -20.95 1.67
CA ILE A 272 9.20 -21.35 0.27
C ILE A 272 10.05 -22.61 0.08
N THR A 273 9.45 -23.66 -0.50
CA THR A 273 10.11 -24.96 -0.70
C THR A 273 10.53 -25.21 -2.15
N SER A 274 10.08 -24.38 -3.08
CA SER A 274 10.41 -24.46 -4.51
C SER A 274 11.55 -23.51 -4.89
N ASP A 275 11.93 -23.56 -6.16
CA ASP A 275 12.70 -22.48 -6.80
C ASP A 275 11.89 -21.16 -6.79
N VAL A 276 12.57 -20.02 -6.91
CA VAL A 276 12.02 -18.66 -6.76
C VAL A 276 12.36 -17.81 -8.00
N PRO A 277 11.52 -16.84 -8.38
CA PRO A 277 11.84 -15.93 -9.47
C PRO A 277 12.91 -14.91 -9.06
N ILE A 278 13.71 -14.47 -10.03
CA ILE A 278 14.61 -13.31 -9.87
C ILE A 278 13.75 -12.06 -9.61
N PHE A 279 14.16 -11.25 -8.64
CA PHE A 279 13.47 -10.00 -8.35
C PHE A 279 13.71 -8.97 -9.47
N SER A 280 12.65 -8.37 -10.00
CA SER A 280 12.76 -7.29 -10.98
C SER A 280 12.33 -5.95 -10.38
N THR A 281 13.00 -4.88 -10.78
CA THR A 281 12.60 -3.50 -10.41
C THR A 281 11.37 -3.03 -11.17
N VAL A 282 11.08 -3.66 -12.31
CA VAL A 282 9.86 -3.45 -13.10
C VAL A 282 9.00 -4.70 -12.94
N GLN A 283 8.30 -4.74 -11.81
CA GLN A 283 7.37 -5.81 -11.51
C GLN A 283 6.12 -5.26 -10.82
N SER A 284 5.00 -5.94 -10.99
CA SER A 284 3.78 -5.71 -10.22
C SER A 284 3.21 -7.04 -9.76
N ALA A 285 2.35 -7.01 -8.75
CA ALA A 285 1.82 -8.21 -8.14
C ALA A 285 0.34 -8.02 -7.77
N ALA A 286 -0.44 -9.08 -7.91
CA ALA A 286 -1.84 -9.12 -7.53
C ALA A 286 -2.16 -10.40 -6.75
N ALA A 287 -3.04 -10.28 -5.77
CA ALA A 287 -3.61 -11.41 -5.04
C ALA A 287 -4.86 -11.96 -5.74
N VAL A 288 -4.97 -13.29 -5.82
CA VAL A 288 -6.04 -14.02 -6.51
C VAL A 288 -6.32 -15.31 -5.75
N GLY A 289 -7.38 -15.33 -4.95
CA GLY A 289 -7.60 -16.45 -4.02
C GLY A 289 -6.40 -16.63 -3.09
N SER A 290 -5.82 -17.84 -3.06
CA SER A 290 -4.60 -18.17 -2.29
C SER A 290 -3.30 -17.96 -3.08
N LYS A 291 -3.35 -17.29 -4.24
CA LYS A 291 -2.19 -17.09 -5.11
C LYS A 291 -1.79 -15.64 -5.18
N ILE A 292 -0.49 -15.40 -5.31
CA ILE A 292 0.07 -14.13 -5.73
C ILE A 292 0.61 -14.32 -7.14
N VAL A 293 0.09 -13.56 -8.09
CA VAL A 293 0.60 -13.52 -9.47
C VAL A 293 1.50 -12.31 -9.60
N ILE A 294 2.70 -12.51 -10.17
CA ILE A 294 3.61 -11.43 -10.50
C ILE A 294 3.72 -11.28 -12.01
N TYR A 295 3.76 -10.03 -12.47
CA TYR A 295 4.23 -9.64 -13.79
C TYR A 295 5.60 -9.04 -13.60
N SER A 296 6.59 -9.48 -14.36
CA SER A 296 7.92 -8.89 -14.34
C SER A 296 8.48 -8.73 -15.75
N THR A 297 9.33 -7.74 -15.92
CA THR A 297 10.10 -7.57 -17.15
C THR A 297 11.58 -7.72 -16.84
N SER A 298 12.32 -8.40 -17.73
CA SER A 298 13.78 -8.45 -17.67
C SER A 298 14.42 -7.28 -18.41
N ASN A 299 15.72 -7.12 -18.20
CA ASN A 299 16.57 -6.21 -18.98
C ASN A 299 16.56 -6.49 -20.50
N THR A 300 16.17 -7.69 -20.94
CA THR A 300 16.02 -8.05 -22.35
C THR A 300 14.65 -7.71 -22.93
N SER A 301 13.80 -6.99 -22.18
CA SER A 301 12.40 -6.68 -22.55
C SER A 301 11.49 -7.90 -22.65
N ALA A 302 11.94 -9.09 -22.22
CA ALA A 302 11.07 -10.25 -22.09
C ALA A 302 10.18 -10.11 -20.84
N VAL A 303 8.90 -10.46 -21.02
CA VAL A 303 7.85 -10.44 -19.99
C VAL A 303 7.70 -11.84 -19.41
N PHE A 304 7.60 -11.94 -18.09
CA PHE A 304 7.39 -13.19 -17.36
C PHE A 304 6.24 -13.07 -16.39
N PHE A 305 5.55 -14.20 -16.18
CA PHE A 305 4.57 -14.34 -15.12
C PHE A 305 4.94 -15.50 -14.23
N ASN A 306 4.96 -15.28 -12.93
CA ASN A 306 5.08 -16.35 -11.95
C ASN A 306 3.89 -16.30 -11.00
N SER A 307 3.54 -17.45 -10.44
CA SER A 307 2.50 -17.54 -9.43
C SER A 307 3.00 -18.26 -8.20
N LEU A 308 2.89 -17.61 -7.05
CA LEU A 308 3.12 -18.19 -5.74
C LEU A 308 1.80 -18.69 -5.17
N ASP A 309 1.72 -19.97 -4.86
CA ASP A 309 0.69 -20.49 -3.97
C ASP A 309 1.12 -20.22 -2.52
N THR A 310 0.43 -19.31 -1.84
CA THR A 310 0.80 -18.87 -0.48
C THR A 310 0.53 -19.93 0.58
N SER A 311 -0.33 -20.92 0.29
CA SER A 311 -0.64 -22.01 1.19
C SER A 311 0.38 -23.14 1.09
N ALA A 312 0.83 -23.46 -0.13
CA ALA A 312 1.83 -24.49 -0.37
C ALA A 312 3.27 -23.97 -0.23
N GLY A 313 3.50 -22.65 -0.35
CA GLY A 313 4.84 -22.08 -0.37
C GLY A 313 5.62 -22.45 -1.63
N THR A 314 4.92 -22.57 -2.78
CA THR A 314 5.52 -23.00 -4.04
C THR A 314 5.26 -22.00 -5.15
N TRP A 315 6.32 -21.61 -5.86
CA TRP A 315 6.26 -20.85 -7.10
C TRP A 315 6.09 -21.75 -8.31
N THR A 316 5.42 -21.20 -9.32
CA THR A 316 5.24 -21.78 -10.64
C THR A 316 5.51 -20.72 -11.72
N GLY A 317 5.94 -21.15 -12.90
CA GLY A 317 6.23 -20.28 -14.05
C GLY A 317 7.69 -20.38 -14.52
N PRO A 318 8.06 -19.63 -15.57
CA PRO A 318 9.39 -19.64 -16.15
C PRO A 318 10.44 -18.94 -15.25
N ASN A 319 11.72 -19.18 -15.53
CA ASN A 319 12.87 -18.50 -14.90
C ASN A 319 12.93 -18.60 -13.37
N LEU A 320 12.40 -19.67 -12.80
CA LEU A 320 12.63 -19.98 -11.39
C LEU A 320 14.07 -20.47 -11.22
N ILE A 321 14.73 -19.97 -10.18
CA ILE A 321 16.07 -20.39 -9.78
C ILE A 321 16.05 -20.87 -8.34
N ARG A 322 16.91 -21.83 -8.01
CA ARG A 322 17.03 -22.30 -6.64
C ARG A 322 17.50 -21.14 -5.75
N ALA A 323 16.66 -20.75 -4.78
CA ALA A 323 17.02 -19.73 -3.81
C ALA A 323 18.33 -20.15 -3.13
N ALA A 324 19.24 -19.19 -2.89
CA ALA A 324 20.35 -19.48 -2.01
C ALA A 324 19.76 -19.94 -0.68
N LYS A 325 20.14 -21.13 -0.21
CA LYS A 325 19.73 -21.59 1.12
C LYS A 325 20.13 -20.44 2.05
N PRO A 326 19.18 -19.81 2.79
CA PRO A 326 19.55 -18.78 3.74
C PRO A 326 20.66 -19.38 4.59
N PRO A 327 21.67 -18.61 5.03
CA PRO A 327 22.70 -19.09 5.92
C PRO A 327 22.01 -19.53 7.21
N GLY A 328 21.48 -20.74 7.19
CA GLY A 328 20.92 -21.38 8.34
C GLY A 328 22.07 -21.41 9.30
N ASN A 329 21.84 -20.92 10.50
CA ASN A 329 22.63 -21.33 11.64
C ASN A 329 22.63 -22.87 11.61
N ASN A 330 23.62 -23.47 10.96
CA ASN A 330 23.88 -24.90 10.90
C ASN A 330 24.39 -25.30 12.28
N GLY A 331 23.51 -25.15 13.27
CA GLY A 331 23.61 -25.75 14.58
C GLY A 331 23.02 -27.15 14.50
N GLY A 332 23.84 -28.10 14.04
CA GLY A 332 23.79 -29.49 14.51
C GLY A 332 23.03 -30.51 13.67
N GLY A 333 23.73 -31.62 13.40
CA GLY A 333 23.11 -32.93 13.17
C GLY A 333 23.57 -33.69 11.92
N ASP A 334 24.87 -34.02 11.80
CA ASP A 334 25.31 -35.42 11.85
C ASP A 334 26.77 -35.61 11.39
N ASP A 335 27.50 -36.28 12.28
CA ASP A 335 28.69 -37.14 12.13
C ASP A 335 29.81 -36.80 11.12
N GLY A 336 30.97 -36.45 11.70
CA GLY A 336 32.26 -36.88 11.14
C GLY A 336 33.37 -35.84 11.14
N GLY A 337 33.95 -35.54 12.31
CA GLY A 337 35.33 -35.07 12.39
C GLY A 337 35.54 -33.60 12.78
N SER A 338 36.30 -33.41 13.87
CA SER A 338 36.93 -32.16 14.33
C SER A 338 35.96 -31.06 14.79
N LYS A 339 35.59 -31.17 16.07
CA LYS A 339 34.81 -30.20 16.86
C LYS A 339 35.60 -28.89 17.04
N VAL A 340 35.10 -27.79 16.48
CA VAL A 340 35.44 -26.45 16.98
C VAL A 340 34.47 -26.14 18.13
N PRO A 341 34.95 -25.92 19.37
CA PRO A 341 34.08 -25.86 20.54
C PRO A 341 33.28 -24.54 20.59
N LEU A 342 31.97 -24.64 20.32
CA LEU A 342 30.97 -23.59 20.55
C LEU A 342 30.91 -23.09 22.01
N GLY A 343 31.55 -23.79 22.96
CA GLY A 343 31.73 -23.32 24.34
C GLY A 343 32.52 -22.00 24.45
N ALA A 344 33.32 -21.62 23.45
CA ALA A 344 34.11 -20.39 23.48
C ALA A 344 33.26 -19.11 23.36
N ILE A 345 32.18 -19.14 22.58
CA ILE A 345 31.36 -17.94 22.32
C ILE A 345 30.44 -17.65 23.51
N ILE A 346 29.82 -18.69 24.08
CA ILE A 346 28.95 -18.56 25.27
C ILE A 346 29.80 -18.26 26.52
N GLY A 347 31.01 -18.80 26.62
CA GLY A 347 31.97 -18.46 27.68
C GLY A 347 32.44 -16.99 27.63
N GLY A 348 32.55 -16.40 26.44
CA GLY A 348 32.94 -15.01 26.26
C GLY A 348 31.91 -14.01 26.77
N VAL A 349 30.62 -14.26 26.55
CA VAL A 349 29.54 -13.36 27.00
C VAL A 349 29.39 -13.41 28.52
N VAL A 350 29.43 -14.60 29.11
CA VAL A 350 29.33 -14.75 30.58
C VAL A 350 30.59 -14.21 31.26
N GLY A 351 31.79 -14.47 30.72
CA GLY A 351 33.04 -13.90 31.22
C GLY A 351 33.10 -12.38 31.13
N GLY A 352 32.61 -11.80 30.01
CA GLY A 352 32.54 -10.36 29.82
C GLY A 352 31.61 -9.67 30.82
N LEU A 353 30.44 -10.26 31.10
CA LEU A 353 29.51 -9.72 32.10
C LEU A 353 30.08 -9.74 33.52
N VAL A 354 30.86 -10.77 33.88
CA VAL A 354 31.52 -10.86 35.20
C VAL A 354 32.62 -9.80 35.33
N VAL A 355 33.40 -9.55 34.28
CA VAL A 355 34.45 -8.50 34.30
C VAL A 355 33.84 -7.10 34.39
N ILE A 356 32.76 -6.81 33.66
CA ILE A 356 32.06 -5.52 33.73
C ILE A 356 31.47 -5.31 35.14
N ALA A 357 30.84 -6.34 35.72
CA ALA A 357 30.31 -6.27 37.09
C ALA A 357 31.41 -6.01 38.12
N LEU A 358 32.59 -6.62 37.98
CA LEU A 358 33.74 -6.38 38.86
C LEU A 358 34.28 -4.96 38.72
N ILE A 359 34.37 -4.40 37.51
CA ILE A 359 34.81 -3.01 37.29
C ILE A 359 33.85 -2.04 37.99
N VAL A 360 32.53 -2.21 37.82
CA VAL A 360 31.52 -1.37 38.48
C VAL A 360 31.64 -1.47 40.00
N PHE A 361 31.83 -2.68 40.53
CA PHE A 361 32.01 -2.92 41.97
C PHE A 361 33.27 -2.24 42.54
N PHE A 362 34.41 -2.30 41.85
CA PHE A 362 35.63 -1.62 42.29
C PHE A 362 35.52 -0.09 42.22
N VAL A 363 34.84 0.45 41.19
CA VAL A 363 34.62 1.90 41.07
C VAL A 363 33.70 2.43 42.16
N THR A 364 32.62 1.70 42.48
CA THR A 364 31.71 2.07 43.59
C THR A 364 32.40 1.92 44.93
N ARG A 365 33.11 0.80 45.17
CA ARG A 365 33.85 0.59 46.43
C ARG A 365 34.95 1.63 46.66
N LYS A 366 35.63 2.09 45.61
CA LYS A 366 36.66 3.14 45.71
C LYS A 366 36.05 4.51 46.01
N ARG A 367 34.83 4.80 45.54
CA ARG A 367 34.12 6.06 45.83
C ARG A 367 33.58 6.13 47.26
N CYS A 368 33.20 5.01 47.86
CA CYS A 368 32.60 5.00 49.21
C CYS A 368 33.60 5.21 50.37
N ASN A 369 34.92 5.07 50.15
CA ASN A 369 35.92 5.21 51.21
C ASN A 369 36.49 6.64 51.38
N GLY A 370 35.99 7.63 50.62
CA GLY A 370 36.57 8.98 50.60
C GLY A 370 35.72 10.11 51.19
N TYR A 371 34.42 9.91 51.43
CA TYR A 371 33.56 10.99 51.89
C TYR A 371 33.54 11.08 53.42
N LYS A 372 34.50 11.84 53.97
CA LYS A 372 34.35 12.42 55.30
C LYS A 372 33.35 13.57 55.20
N PRO A 373 32.21 13.55 55.91
CA PRO A 373 31.27 14.67 55.92
C PRO A 373 31.93 15.88 56.59
N ALA A 374 32.10 16.97 55.85
CA ALA A 374 32.47 18.26 56.41
C ALA A 374 31.27 18.81 57.19
N ALA A 375 31.54 19.25 58.42
CA ALA A 375 30.55 19.75 59.36
C ALA A 375 29.81 20.98 58.81
N VAL A 376 28.49 20.96 58.95
CA VAL A 376 27.57 22.06 58.62
C VAL A 376 27.59 23.07 59.76
N SER A 377 28.00 24.29 59.46
CA SER A 377 27.83 25.48 60.33
C SER A 377 26.53 26.23 59.95
N PRO A 378 25.86 26.90 60.91
CA PRO A 378 24.49 27.40 60.79
C PRO A 378 24.35 28.70 59.97
N PRO A 379 23.11 29.06 59.54
CA PRO A 379 22.88 30.14 58.59
C PRO A 379 22.80 31.51 59.27
N THR A 380 23.53 32.48 58.72
CA THR A 380 23.41 33.90 59.08
C THR A 380 22.92 34.70 57.88
N ASN A 381 21.65 35.11 57.99
CA ASN A 381 21.05 36.40 57.63
C ASN A 381 21.69 37.32 56.55
N ASN A 382 20.79 37.78 55.67
CA ASN A 382 20.70 39.10 55.02
C ASN A 382 21.89 39.57 54.15
N THR A 383 21.60 40.05 52.94
CA THR A 383 21.42 41.50 52.66
C THR A 383 21.45 41.78 51.15
N TYR A 384 20.47 42.58 50.75
CA TYR A 384 20.27 43.30 49.49
C TYR A 384 21.46 44.19 49.10
N GLN A 385 21.91 44.21 47.83
CA GLN A 385 22.58 45.35 47.15
C GLN A 385 22.82 45.00 45.66
N ASP A 386 22.20 45.69 44.71
CA ASP A 386 22.58 46.99 44.10
C ASP A 386 23.65 46.87 42.99
N PRO A 387 23.27 46.91 41.70
CA PRO A 387 24.22 46.99 40.59
C PRO A 387 24.38 48.43 40.11
N SER A 388 25.38 49.14 40.63
CA SER A 388 25.92 50.33 39.98
C SER A 388 27.43 50.49 40.24
N LYS A 389 28.16 50.85 39.16
CA LYS A 389 29.60 51.19 38.99
C LYS A 389 30.48 50.05 38.45
N LEU A 390 30.99 50.08 37.21
CA LEU A 390 31.84 51.03 36.44
C LEU A 390 33.34 50.69 36.57
N GLU A 391 34.03 50.78 35.42
CA GLU A 391 35.49 50.88 35.17
C GLU A 391 36.28 49.57 35.02
N ASN A 392 37.24 49.41 34.09
CA ASN A 392 37.68 50.12 32.88
C ASN A 392 38.84 49.26 32.27
N ALA A 393 39.34 49.66 31.09
CA ALA A 393 40.64 49.31 30.46
C ALA A 393 40.68 48.07 29.52
N THR A 394 41.24 48.06 28.30
CA THR A 394 41.78 49.05 27.34
C THR A 394 41.89 48.35 25.96
N THR A 395 41.76 49.12 24.87
CA THR A 395 41.72 48.87 23.39
C THR A 395 43.06 48.37 22.75
N PRO A 396 43.26 48.15 21.41
CA PRO A 396 42.56 48.65 20.17
C PRO A 396 42.53 47.66 18.94
N PRO A 397 42.42 48.08 17.63
CA PRO A 397 41.14 48.24 16.89
C PRO A 397 41.09 47.62 15.45
N THR A 398 39.93 47.16 14.95
CA THR A 398 39.69 47.07 13.48
C THR A 398 38.20 47.11 13.08
N ALA A 399 37.84 48.15 12.32
CA ALA A 399 36.77 48.35 11.30
C ALA A 399 35.29 47.89 11.49
N PRO A 400 34.29 48.69 11.04
CA PRO A 400 32.85 48.42 11.22
C PRO A 400 32.17 47.78 9.99
N PRO A 401 30.99 47.17 10.18
CA PRO A 401 29.91 47.33 9.22
C PRO A 401 28.62 47.89 9.83
N THR A 402 27.99 48.74 9.03
CA THR A 402 26.71 49.45 9.14
C THR A 402 25.52 48.57 9.58
N GLN A 403 24.77 49.06 10.58
CA GLN A 403 23.42 48.60 10.91
C GLN A 403 22.39 49.28 10.00
N GLN A 404 21.49 48.49 9.42
CA GLN A 404 20.27 48.97 8.78
C GLN A 404 19.10 48.73 9.74
N VAL A 405 18.45 49.84 10.12
CA VAL A 405 17.25 49.92 10.94
C VAL A 405 16.03 49.68 10.04
N TYR A 406 15.17 48.73 10.38
CA TYR A 406 13.81 48.64 9.84
C TYR A 406 12.80 49.08 10.91
N PRO A 407 11.91 50.05 10.62
CA PRO A 407 10.84 50.43 11.52
C PRO A 407 9.62 49.50 11.40
N ASN A 408 8.99 49.34 12.56
CA ASN A 408 7.75 48.63 12.87
C ASN A 408 6.55 49.35 12.21
N GLU A 409 5.73 48.66 11.41
CA GLU A 409 4.42 49.17 11.01
C GLU A 409 3.30 48.58 11.87
N GLN A 410 2.46 49.50 12.33
CA GLN A 410 1.37 49.33 13.27
C GLN A 410 0.18 48.58 12.66
N GLN A 411 -0.41 47.71 13.49
CA GLN A 411 -1.77 47.22 13.37
C GLN A 411 -2.77 48.37 13.22
N GLN A 412 -3.63 48.29 12.21
CA GLN A 412 -4.89 49.03 12.18
C GLN A 412 -6.06 48.05 12.05
N GLN A 413 -6.87 48.01 13.11
CA GLN A 413 -8.15 47.33 13.20
C GLN A 413 -9.15 48.01 12.25
N ALA A 414 -9.84 47.22 11.43
CA ALA A 414 -11.05 47.67 10.74
C ALA A 414 -12.18 46.66 10.98
N TYR A 415 -13.15 47.14 11.76
CA TYR A 415 -14.50 46.63 11.94
C TYR A 415 -15.22 46.52 10.58
N TYR A 416 -15.92 45.40 10.33
CA TYR A 416 -17.05 45.40 9.39
C TYR A 416 -18.26 44.71 10.03
N GLN A 417 -19.28 45.52 10.32
CA GLN A 417 -20.67 45.11 10.52
C GLN A 417 -21.21 44.56 9.21
N HIS A 418 -21.78 43.35 9.22
CA HIS A 418 -22.66 42.91 8.13
C HIS A 418 -24.12 43.13 8.50
N GLN A 419 -24.75 43.95 7.66
CA GLN A 419 -26.13 44.40 7.72
C GLN A 419 -27.06 43.33 7.12
N ASN A 420 -28.13 43.01 7.85
CA ASN A 420 -29.27 42.23 7.38
C ASN A 420 -29.93 42.93 6.19
N GLN A 421 -30.16 42.20 5.09
CA GLN A 421 -31.26 42.49 4.18
C GLN A 421 -32.04 41.22 3.87
N HIS A 422 -33.31 41.27 4.24
CA HIS A 422 -34.37 40.36 3.88
C HIS A 422 -34.64 40.43 2.37
N GLN A 423 -34.74 39.27 1.72
CA GLN A 423 -35.41 39.17 0.42
C GLN A 423 -36.47 38.07 0.46
N HIS A 424 -37.66 38.48 0.03
CA HIS A 424 -38.93 37.77 0.04
C HIS A 424 -38.93 36.52 -0.85
N LEU A 425 -39.46 35.40 -0.33
CA LEU A 425 -39.91 34.26 -1.13
C LEU A 425 -41.40 34.44 -1.54
N PRO A 426 -41.78 34.11 -2.78
CA PRO A 426 -43.18 34.03 -3.20
C PRO A 426 -43.84 32.70 -2.80
N PRO A 427 -45.19 32.64 -2.74
CA PRO A 427 -45.92 31.59 -2.04
C PRO A 427 -46.13 30.29 -2.82
N THR A 428 -46.24 29.26 -2.00
CA THR A 428 -46.68 27.87 -2.17
C THR A 428 -47.86 27.68 -3.13
N SER A 429 -47.73 26.69 -4.03
CA SER A 429 -48.87 26.00 -4.65
C SER A 429 -48.97 24.59 -4.07
N HIS A 430 -50.14 24.31 -3.50
CA HIS A 430 -50.52 23.05 -2.87
C HIS A 430 -50.67 21.93 -3.89
N TYR A 431 -50.08 20.76 -3.62
CA TYR A 431 -50.62 19.48 -4.07
C TYR A 431 -50.99 18.62 -2.87
N HIS A 432 -52.27 18.29 -2.84
CA HIS A 432 -52.97 17.45 -1.89
C HIS A 432 -52.64 15.98 -2.22
N MET A 433 -52.12 15.21 -1.27
CA MET A 433 -52.07 13.75 -1.40
C MET A 433 -52.59 13.10 -0.13
N SER A 434 -53.58 12.24 -0.33
CA SER A 434 -54.50 11.72 0.68
C SER A 434 -53.85 10.72 1.62
N GLN A 435 -54.18 10.86 2.91
CA GLN A 435 -53.90 9.93 3.99
C GLN A 435 -54.58 8.57 3.78
N HIS A 436 -53.82 7.50 4.01
CA HIS A 436 -54.37 6.28 4.59
C HIS A 436 -53.45 5.81 5.73
N ASN A 437 -54.02 5.83 6.93
CA ASN A 437 -53.53 5.18 8.14
C ASN A 437 -54.52 4.03 8.42
N PRO A 438 -54.07 2.89 8.97
CA PRO A 438 -54.26 2.75 10.41
C PRO A 438 -53.12 2.03 11.15
N THR A 439 -52.62 2.72 12.17
CA THR A 439 -52.45 2.33 13.58
C THR A 439 -52.64 0.86 13.97
N VAL A 440 -51.60 0.25 14.57
CA VAL A 440 -51.69 -0.57 15.80
C VAL A 440 -50.44 -0.33 16.67
N TYR A 441 -50.66 -0.10 17.96
CA TYR A 441 -49.70 0.22 19.02
C TYR A 441 -48.84 -0.96 19.50
N HIS A 442 -47.56 -0.72 19.84
CA HIS A 442 -46.99 -1.29 21.06
C HIS A 442 -45.85 -0.42 21.63
N THR A 443 -46.11 0.14 22.80
CA THR A 443 -45.16 0.85 23.68
C THR A 443 -44.60 -0.13 24.70
N GLN A 444 -43.28 -0.35 24.71
CA GLN A 444 -42.59 -0.87 25.89
C GLN A 444 -41.65 0.21 26.44
N GLN A 445 -41.97 0.66 27.65
CA GLN A 445 -41.10 1.44 28.51
C GLN A 445 -39.94 0.56 28.97
N GLN A 446 -38.69 0.97 28.67
CA GLN A 446 -37.53 0.44 29.39
C GLN A 446 -37.26 1.33 30.61
N GLN A 447 -37.42 0.72 31.78
CA GLN A 447 -36.98 1.24 33.07
C GLN A 447 -35.45 1.27 33.12
N GLN A 448 -34.93 2.40 33.60
CA GLN A 448 -33.54 2.59 33.98
C GLN A 448 -33.19 1.65 35.14
N GLN A 449 -32.15 0.83 34.97
CA GLN A 449 -31.52 0.12 36.07
C GLN A 449 -30.25 0.86 36.53
N PRO A 450 -29.99 0.94 37.85
CA PRO A 450 -28.81 1.60 38.39
C PRO A 450 -27.56 0.71 38.26
N TYR A 451 -26.47 1.29 37.75
CA TYR A 451 -25.15 0.66 37.72
C TYR A 451 -24.61 0.52 39.15
N THR A 452 -24.37 -0.74 39.56
CA THR A 452 -23.62 -1.07 40.77
C THR A 452 -22.17 -1.34 40.38
N TYR A 453 -21.26 -0.49 40.84
CA TYR A 453 -19.82 -0.61 40.64
C TYR A 453 -19.25 -1.65 41.63
N THR A 454 -18.57 -2.67 41.11
CA THR A 454 -17.84 -3.66 41.92
C THR A 454 -16.35 -3.57 41.56
N PRO A 455 -15.44 -3.29 42.52
CA PRO A 455 -14.01 -3.14 42.24
C PRO A 455 -13.33 -4.51 41.98
N PRO A 456 -12.24 -4.56 41.21
CA PRO A 456 -11.53 -5.80 40.93
C PRO A 456 -10.75 -6.31 42.15
N THR A 457 -11.05 -7.53 42.57
CA THR A 457 -10.27 -8.31 43.54
C THR A 457 -9.01 -8.90 42.91
N LEU A 458 -7.89 -8.67 43.59
CA LEU A 458 -6.58 -9.28 43.40
C LEU A 458 -6.56 -10.75 43.88
N PHE A 459 -5.79 -11.57 43.16
CA PHE A 459 -5.20 -12.87 43.53
C PHE A 459 -6.09 -14.05 44.01
N SER A 460 -6.00 -15.16 43.28
CA SER A 460 -5.88 -16.51 43.86
C SER A 460 -5.10 -17.45 42.93
N GLN A 461 -3.88 -17.79 43.38
CA GLN A 461 -3.30 -19.15 43.38
C GLN A 461 -4.38 -20.16 43.82
N GLU A 462 -4.50 -21.41 43.41
CA GLU A 462 -3.57 -22.47 43.01
C GLU A 462 -4.45 -23.68 42.61
N GLN A 463 -4.06 -24.53 41.64
CA GLN A 463 -3.94 -25.98 41.83
C GLN A 463 -3.73 -26.74 40.52
N HIS A 464 -2.61 -27.47 40.52
CA HIS A 464 -2.19 -28.49 39.59
C HIS A 464 -3.25 -29.59 39.36
N LEU A 465 -3.36 -30.06 38.12
CA LEU A 465 -3.59 -31.49 37.82
C LEU A 465 -2.90 -31.85 36.50
N THR A 466 -1.94 -32.75 36.63
CA THR A 466 -1.09 -33.37 35.61
C THR A 466 -1.88 -34.35 34.75
N ALA A 467 -1.94 -34.11 33.44
CA ALA A 467 -2.35 -35.13 32.46
C ALA A 467 -1.12 -35.59 31.65
N ALA A 468 -0.88 -36.90 31.68
CA ALA A 468 0.28 -37.58 31.09
C ALA A 468 0.26 -37.55 29.55
N PRO A 469 1.43 -37.57 28.88
CA PRO A 469 1.51 -37.72 27.43
C PRO A 469 1.35 -39.18 27.01
N ILE A 470 0.38 -39.45 26.12
CA ILE A 470 0.25 -40.72 25.41
C ILE A 470 1.37 -40.79 24.36
N ILE A 471 2.30 -41.73 24.58
CA ILE A 471 3.35 -42.11 23.64
C ILE A 471 2.76 -43.10 22.64
N PHE A 472 2.65 -42.72 21.36
CA PHE A 472 2.45 -43.66 20.27
C PHE A 472 3.80 -43.98 19.61
N GLN A 473 4.30 -45.18 19.87
CA GLN A 473 5.34 -45.83 19.07
C GLN A 473 4.70 -46.40 17.79
N PRO A 474 5.26 -46.17 16.59
CA PRO A 474 4.98 -47.02 15.45
C PRO A 474 5.85 -48.28 15.51
N GLN A 475 5.18 -49.44 15.49
CA GLN A 475 5.80 -50.74 15.28
C GLN A 475 6.42 -50.84 13.88
N SER A 476 7.61 -51.40 13.83
CA SER A 476 8.25 -51.94 12.64
C SER A 476 7.51 -53.19 12.17
N THR A 477 7.07 -53.21 10.92
CA THR A 477 6.75 -54.44 10.20
C THR A 477 7.30 -54.38 8.77
N SER A 478 8.16 -55.34 8.52
CA SER A 478 8.77 -55.76 7.26
C SER A 478 7.75 -56.24 6.22
N GLY A 479 8.01 -55.87 4.95
CA GLY A 479 7.93 -56.76 3.79
C GLY A 479 6.56 -57.28 3.34
N SER A 480 6.05 -56.74 2.23
CA SER A 480 5.79 -57.50 0.99
C SER A 480 5.01 -56.64 -0.01
N SER A 481 5.50 -56.57 -1.25
CA SER A 481 4.80 -56.00 -2.40
C SER A 481 3.49 -56.76 -2.65
N PRO A 482 2.44 -56.05 -3.09
CA PRO A 482 1.92 -56.42 -4.40
C PRO A 482 1.52 -55.22 -5.29
N THR A 483 1.75 -55.46 -6.57
CA THR A 483 1.22 -54.87 -7.79
C THR A 483 -0.16 -54.20 -7.64
N TYR A 484 -0.24 -52.91 -7.95
CA TYR A 484 -1.52 -52.21 -8.18
C TYR A 484 -1.77 -52.03 -9.68
N THR A 485 -2.82 -52.71 -10.15
CA THR A 485 -3.54 -52.43 -11.40
C THR A 485 -4.32 -51.12 -11.27
N GLN A 486 -4.19 -50.27 -12.28
CA GLN A 486 -4.96 -49.03 -12.45
C GLN A 486 -6.46 -49.34 -12.62
N ALA A 487 -7.31 -48.68 -11.85
CA ALA A 487 -8.74 -48.54 -12.14
C ALA A 487 -9.04 -47.05 -12.36
N ALA A 488 -9.49 -46.74 -13.58
CA ALA A 488 -9.94 -45.43 -14.01
C ALA A 488 -11.26 -45.08 -13.33
N TYR A 489 -11.35 -43.88 -12.76
CA TYR A 489 -12.59 -43.27 -12.32
C TYR A 489 -13.14 -42.38 -13.43
N SER A 490 -14.31 -42.73 -13.97
CA SER A 490 -15.13 -41.89 -14.84
C SER A 490 -16.16 -41.12 -13.99
N PRO A 491 -16.33 -39.80 -14.17
CA PRO A 491 -17.45 -39.08 -13.57
C PRO A 491 -18.72 -39.20 -14.44
N SER A 492 -19.83 -39.47 -13.79
CA SER A 492 -21.17 -39.62 -14.36
C SER A 492 -21.71 -38.30 -14.93
N THR A 493 -22.14 -38.33 -16.19
CA THR A 493 -22.90 -37.28 -16.88
C THR A 493 -24.41 -37.54 -16.77
N THR A 494 -25.15 -36.50 -16.40
CA THR A 494 -26.60 -36.49 -16.29
C THR A 494 -27.24 -36.46 -17.68
N ALA A 495 -28.17 -37.39 -17.92
CA ALA A 495 -28.86 -37.59 -19.19
C ALA A 495 -29.85 -36.47 -19.52
N VAL A 496 -29.83 -36.03 -20.79
CA VAL A 496 -30.87 -35.21 -21.44
C VAL A 496 -31.67 -36.14 -22.36
N SER A 497 -32.98 -36.08 -22.26
CA SER A 497 -33.94 -36.89 -23.01
C SER A 497 -34.05 -36.41 -24.46
N GLU A 498 -33.74 -37.29 -25.41
CA GLU A 498 -34.04 -37.16 -26.84
C GLU A 498 -35.50 -37.54 -27.13
N TYR A 499 -36.10 -36.85 -28.11
CA TYR A 499 -37.21 -37.36 -28.93
C TYR A 499 -36.85 -37.16 -30.42
N PRO A 500 -37.38 -38.00 -31.33
CA PRO A 500 -36.66 -38.42 -32.52
C PRO A 500 -36.94 -37.57 -33.76
N GLN A 501 -35.93 -37.57 -34.65
CA GLN A 501 -35.98 -37.01 -36.00
C GLN A 501 -36.81 -37.87 -36.95
N THR A 502 -37.44 -37.20 -37.94
CA THR A 502 -37.70 -37.77 -39.27
C THR A 502 -37.37 -36.73 -40.36
N PRO A 503 -36.95 -37.17 -41.58
CA PRO A 503 -36.15 -36.37 -42.49
C PRO A 503 -36.93 -35.84 -43.70
N VAL A 504 -36.59 -34.64 -44.21
CA VAL A 504 -36.97 -34.25 -45.59
C VAL A 504 -35.91 -33.37 -46.26
N THR A 505 -35.61 -33.76 -47.49
CA THR A 505 -34.69 -33.30 -48.55
C THR A 505 -34.87 -31.82 -48.99
N PRO A 506 -33.83 -31.14 -49.53
CA PRO A 506 -33.90 -29.73 -49.90
C PRO A 506 -34.32 -29.51 -51.35
N THR A 507 -35.09 -28.45 -51.63
CA THR A 507 -35.15 -27.86 -52.98
C THR A 507 -35.65 -26.40 -52.99
N SER A 508 -34.91 -25.58 -53.73
CA SER A 508 -35.29 -24.40 -54.52
C SER A 508 -35.71 -23.07 -53.90
N GLN A 509 -34.95 -22.06 -54.36
CA GLN A 509 -35.25 -20.63 -54.54
C GLN A 509 -36.70 -20.34 -54.92
N VAL A 510 -37.30 -19.27 -54.37
CA VAL A 510 -38.06 -18.20 -55.09
C VAL A 510 -38.08 -16.93 -54.22
N ALA A 511 -38.00 -15.77 -54.88
CA ALA A 511 -38.07 -14.43 -54.36
C ALA A 511 -39.51 -13.93 -54.03
N TYR A 512 -39.54 -12.74 -53.42
CA TYR A 512 -40.62 -11.73 -53.34
C TYR A 512 -41.50 -11.59 -52.09
N SER A 513 -41.64 -10.29 -51.78
CA SER A 513 -42.76 -9.53 -51.20
C SER A 513 -42.95 -9.42 -49.69
N THR A 514 -42.73 -8.18 -49.25
CA THR A 514 -43.36 -7.41 -48.16
C THR A 514 -44.78 -7.85 -47.77
N PRO A 515 -45.14 -7.59 -46.51
CA PRO A 515 -46.28 -6.71 -46.29
C PRO A 515 -45.98 -5.57 -45.33
N GLU A 516 -46.32 -4.40 -45.85
CA GLU A 516 -46.69 -3.16 -45.21
C GLU A 516 -47.66 -3.38 -44.04
N SER A 517 -47.33 -2.84 -42.86
CA SER A 517 -48.32 -2.56 -41.82
C SER A 517 -48.09 -1.14 -41.32
N GLN A 518 -48.95 -0.26 -41.82
CA GLN A 518 -49.09 1.12 -41.37
C GLN A 518 -49.59 1.12 -39.93
N HIS A 519 -48.90 1.84 -39.04
CA HIS A 519 -49.52 2.35 -37.83
C HIS A 519 -49.27 3.85 -37.76
N LEU A 520 -50.36 4.61 -37.92
CA LEU A 520 -50.42 6.04 -37.73
C LEU A 520 -49.94 6.41 -36.31
N GLN A 521 -48.97 7.31 -36.22
CA GLN A 521 -48.84 8.22 -35.09
C GLN A 521 -48.70 9.66 -35.58
N THR A 522 -49.67 10.44 -35.15
CA THR A 522 -49.93 11.85 -35.43
C THR A 522 -48.84 12.71 -34.79
N LEU A 523 -47.99 13.36 -35.60
CA LEU A 523 -47.05 14.38 -35.13
C LEU A 523 -47.76 15.74 -35.07
N HIS A 524 -47.87 16.32 -33.87
CA HIS A 524 -48.20 17.72 -33.70
C HIS A 524 -47.03 18.59 -34.18
N HIS A 525 -47.28 19.35 -35.25
CA HIS A 525 -46.36 20.31 -35.83
C HIS A 525 -46.36 21.60 -35.01
N VAL A 526 -45.24 21.91 -34.35
CA VAL A 526 -44.97 23.21 -33.72
C VAL A 526 -44.06 24.00 -34.67
N PRO A 527 -44.45 25.21 -35.13
CA PRO A 527 -43.64 25.98 -36.07
C PRO A 527 -42.38 26.55 -35.38
N PRO A 528 -41.24 26.68 -36.10
CA PRO A 528 -39.99 27.18 -35.54
C PRO A 528 -40.04 28.71 -35.34
N VAL A 529 -39.65 29.14 -34.14
CA VAL A 529 -39.37 30.54 -33.80
C VAL A 529 -38.04 30.95 -34.42
N PRO A 530 -37.93 32.11 -35.10
CA PRO A 530 -36.69 32.57 -35.71
C PRO A 530 -35.63 32.94 -34.67
N PHE A 531 -34.44 32.37 -34.82
CA PHE A 531 -33.23 32.68 -34.06
C PHE A 531 -32.74 34.09 -34.43
N ILE A 532 -32.66 34.98 -33.43
CA ILE A 532 -31.97 36.27 -33.51
C ILE A 532 -30.52 36.04 -33.05
N PRO A 533 -29.49 36.35 -33.87
CA PRO A 533 -28.10 36.19 -33.47
C PRO A 533 -27.69 37.35 -32.54
N ASN A 534 -27.62 37.06 -31.23
CA ASN A 534 -27.02 37.98 -30.27
C ASN A 534 -25.49 37.90 -30.34
N LYS A 535 -24.93 39.07 -30.66
CA LYS A 535 -23.52 39.47 -30.62
C LYS A 535 -22.84 39.06 -29.29
N PRO A 536 -21.65 38.42 -29.30
CA PRO A 536 -20.96 38.12 -28.05
C PRO A 536 -20.37 39.40 -27.46
N SER A 537 -20.84 39.77 -26.28
CA SER A 537 -20.18 40.73 -25.40
C SER A 537 -18.97 40.06 -24.75
N ASN A 538 -17.80 40.56 -25.14
CA ASN A 538 -16.47 40.29 -24.63
C ASN A 538 -16.37 40.58 -23.12
N PRO A 539 -16.03 39.63 -22.24
CA PRO A 539 -15.46 39.94 -20.94
C PRO A 539 -13.93 39.79 -21.00
N GLN A 540 -13.24 40.93 -20.96
CA GLN A 540 -11.82 40.96 -20.62
C GLN A 540 -11.65 40.39 -19.20
N TYR A 541 -11.16 39.15 -19.11
CA TYR A 541 -10.58 38.63 -17.88
C TYR A 541 -9.09 38.96 -17.87
N PHE A 542 -8.70 39.86 -16.97
CA PHE A 542 -7.32 40.00 -16.52
C PHE A 542 -6.95 38.74 -15.73
N ALA A 543 -6.07 37.92 -16.29
CA ALA A 543 -5.35 36.90 -15.53
C ALA A 543 -4.17 37.58 -14.82
N PRO A 544 -3.97 37.40 -13.50
CA PRO A 544 -2.70 37.69 -12.88
C PRO A 544 -1.71 36.60 -13.26
N GLU A 545 -0.62 37.03 -13.90
CA GLU A 545 0.56 36.26 -14.22
C GLU A 545 1.21 35.76 -12.91
N LEU A 546 0.96 34.51 -12.54
CA LEU A 546 1.72 33.83 -11.49
C LEU A 546 2.98 33.24 -12.14
N THR A 547 4.07 33.96 -12.00
CA THR A 547 5.43 33.45 -12.21
C THR A 547 5.69 32.30 -11.24
N SER A 548 5.51 31.07 -11.74
CA SER A 548 6.01 29.88 -11.08
C SER A 548 7.52 29.81 -11.28
N THR A 549 8.27 30.13 -10.22
CA THR A 549 9.70 29.87 -10.15
C THR A 549 9.89 28.35 -10.10
N ALA A 550 10.12 27.75 -11.27
CA ALA A 550 10.59 26.37 -11.37
C ALA A 550 11.98 26.29 -10.73
N ILE A 551 12.06 25.70 -9.54
CA ILE A 551 13.31 25.21 -8.99
C ILE A 551 13.67 23.97 -9.80
N SER A 552 14.51 24.17 -10.81
CA SER A 552 15.17 23.10 -11.54
C SER A 552 16.17 22.44 -10.59
N GLU A 553 15.80 21.31 -9.99
CA GLU A 553 16.78 20.38 -9.43
C GLU A 553 17.56 19.76 -10.59
N THR A 554 18.69 20.39 -10.90
CA THR A 554 19.72 19.85 -11.77
C THR A 554 20.33 18.65 -11.05
N MET A 555 19.98 17.43 -11.46
CA MET A 555 20.80 16.25 -11.16
C MET A 555 22.13 16.41 -11.92
N GLU A 556 23.20 16.76 -11.21
CA GLU A 556 24.56 16.69 -11.73
C GLU A 556 24.92 15.23 -12.06
N PRO A 557 25.53 14.97 -13.22
CA PRO A 557 26.07 13.66 -13.56
C PRO A 557 27.37 13.40 -12.80
N GLU A 558 27.40 12.28 -12.10
CA GLU A 558 28.56 11.73 -11.41
C GLU A 558 29.74 11.57 -12.39
N VAL A 559 30.83 12.29 -12.10
CA VAL A 559 32.07 12.29 -12.87
C VAL A 559 32.77 10.94 -12.72
N LYS A 560 32.89 10.22 -13.84
CA LYS A 560 33.78 9.05 -13.98
C LYS A 560 35.22 9.43 -13.63
N SER A 561 35.75 8.86 -12.57
CA SER A 561 37.19 8.83 -12.31
C SER A 561 37.85 7.79 -13.22
N VAL A 562 38.70 8.29 -14.13
CA VAL A 562 39.59 7.52 -15.00
C VAL A 562 40.83 7.15 -14.19
N VAL A 563 41.02 5.87 -13.91
CA VAL A 563 42.29 5.34 -13.42
C VAL A 563 43.11 4.89 -14.63
N GLN A 564 44.19 5.62 -14.91
CA GLN A 564 45.25 5.23 -15.85
C GLN A 564 46.08 4.04 -15.29
N PRO A 565 46.64 3.19 -16.17
CA PRO A 565 47.45 2.05 -15.76
C PRO A 565 48.92 2.46 -15.52
N PRO A 566 49.66 1.80 -14.62
CA PRO A 566 51.09 1.97 -14.57
C PRO A 566 51.79 1.11 -15.63
N SER A 567 52.68 1.80 -16.32
CA SER A 567 53.73 1.35 -17.21
C SER A 567 54.61 0.24 -16.64
N ASN A 568 54.90 -0.75 -17.49
CA ASN A 568 56.03 -1.67 -17.41
C ASN A 568 57.37 -0.89 -17.37
N PRO A 569 58.46 -1.42 -16.78
CA PRO A 569 59.52 -1.91 -17.66
C PRO A 569 60.42 -3.06 -17.14
N GLN A 570 61.13 -3.66 -18.11
CA GLN A 570 62.42 -4.40 -18.08
C GLN A 570 62.43 -5.95 -17.94
N PHE A 571 62.68 -6.62 -19.08
CA PHE A 571 63.89 -7.41 -19.45
C PHE A 571 64.77 -7.92 -18.27
N VAL A 572 65.24 -9.18 -18.15
CA VAL A 572 66.05 -10.11 -19.02
C VAL A 572 66.06 -11.52 -18.31
N PRO A 573 66.78 -12.58 -18.75
CA PRO A 573 66.69 -13.45 -19.95
C PRO A 573 66.21 -14.89 -19.67
N GLN A 574 65.96 -15.62 -20.76
CA GLN A 574 65.90 -17.09 -20.82
C GLN A 574 67.27 -17.72 -20.54
N SER A 575 67.29 -18.78 -19.72
CA SER A 575 68.28 -19.86 -19.77
C SER A 575 67.53 -21.20 -19.79
N GLY A 576 67.74 -21.97 -20.86
CA GLY A 576 67.23 -23.34 -20.96
C GLY A 576 67.96 -24.32 -20.05
N SER A 577 67.39 -25.51 -19.88
CA SER A 577 68.10 -26.78 -19.87
C SER A 577 67.11 -27.93 -19.76
N ASP A 578 67.49 -28.99 -20.44
CA ASP A 578 66.88 -30.29 -20.64
C ASP A 578 66.73 -31.17 -19.37
N TYR A 579 66.10 -32.33 -19.61
CA TYR A 579 66.22 -33.65 -18.96
C TYR A 579 65.22 -34.11 -17.88
N ALA A 580 64.48 -35.16 -18.27
CA ALA A 580 64.15 -36.43 -17.57
C ALA A 580 63.32 -36.35 -16.27
N GLN A 581 62.34 -37.22 -15.98
CA GLN A 581 61.94 -38.56 -16.42
C GLN A 581 60.42 -38.65 -16.57
#